data_AF-A0A7K6L2Y1-F1
#
_entry.id   AF-A0A7K6L2Y1-F1
#
_cell.length_a   1.000
_cell.length_b   1.000
_cell.length_c   1.000
_cell.angle_alpha   90.00
_cell.angle_beta   90.00
_cell.angle_gamma   90.00
#
_symmetry.space_group_name_H-M   'P 1'
#
loop_
_entity.id
_entity.type
_entity.pdbx_description
1 polymer ?
#
loop_
_entity_poly.entity_id
_entity_poly.type
_entity_poly.pdbx_seq_one_letter_code
_entity_poly.pdbx_strand_id
1 'polypeptide(L)'
;LHPTFSPLLPQVKSVSHDLEQLSRLLHLARSLIQNPFLCLGSYVCSLMGSVLYCVLEPLAASINPLNDHWTLRDYAAMLLGRIFWSHGELVRGLYQQILLSLQKVLADPVRPLCSHYGAVVGLHALG
;
A
#
# COMPACT_ATOMS: atom_id res chain seq x y z
N LEU A 1 -0.59 -15.32 -13.96
CA LEU A 1 -0.47 -14.10 -14.80
C LEU A 1 -1.86 -13.50 -14.93
N HIS A 2 -2.26 -12.56 -14.07
CA HIS A 2 -3.40 -11.68 -14.37
C HIS A 2 -2.99 -10.25 -14.01
N PRO A 3 -2.58 -9.44 -15.02
CA PRO A 3 -2.15 -8.07 -14.84
C PRO A 3 -3.38 -7.17 -14.97
N THR A 4 -4.02 -6.85 -13.86
CA THR A 4 -5.06 -5.81 -13.86
C THR A 4 -4.94 -5.02 -12.59
N PHE A 5 -3.89 -4.22 -12.56
CA PHE A 5 -3.65 -3.27 -11.49
C PHE A 5 -3.15 -1.97 -12.14
N SER A 6 -4.14 -1.29 -12.75
CA SER A 6 -4.35 0.15 -12.88
C SER A 6 -3.17 1.14 -13.08
N PRO A 7 -3.35 2.24 -13.85
CA PRO A 7 -2.34 3.26 -14.16
C PRO A 7 -1.56 3.88 -12.97
N LEU A 8 -2.04 3.75 -11.72
CA LEU A 8 -1.38 4.36 -10.56
C LEU A 8 -0.18 3.55 -10.03
N LEU A 9 -0.15 2.23 -10.19
CA LEU A 9 0.98 1.40 -9.75
C LEU A 9 2.27 1.68 -10.53
N PRO A 10 2.25 1.84 -11.87
CA PRO A 10 3.40 2.29 -12.64
C PRO A 10 3.99 3.62 -12.14
N GLN A 11 3.14 4.58 -11.78
CA GLN A 11 3.59 5.86 -11.23
C GLN A 11 4.26 5.72 -9.86
N VAL A 12 3.68 4.93 -8.95
CA VAL A 12 4.31 4.66 -7.63
C VAL A 12 5.65 3.94 -7.80
N LYS A 13 5.75 3.03 -8.77
CA LYS A 13 7.02 2.36 -9.11
C LYS A 13 8.07 3.33 -9.64
N SER A 14 7.70 4.24 -10.55
CA SER A 14 8.65 5.20 -11.12
C SER A 14 9.22 6.17 -10.09
N VAL A 15 8.46 6.49 -9.05
CA VAL A 15 8.87 7.41 -7.98
C VAL A 15 9.36 6.69 -6.72
N SER A 16 9.61 5.38 -6.80
CA SER A 16 10.01 4.56 -5.64
C SER A 16 11.32 5.01 -4.97
N HIS A 17 12.10 5.88 -5.62
CA HIS A 17 13.33 6.48 -5.13
C HIS A 17 13.11 7.78 -4.34
N ASP A 18 11.97 8.45 -4.51
CA ASP A 18 11.63 9.73 -3.87
C ASP A 18 10.63 9.50 -2.72
N LEU A 19 11.16 9.46 -1.50
CA LEU A 19 10.38 9.25 -0.29
C LEU A 19 9.32 10.34 -0.07
N GLU A 20 9.66 11.60 -0.35
CA GLU A 20 8.73 12.70 -0.15
C GLU A 20 7.57 12.64 -1.15
N GLN A 21 7.86 12.29 -2.40
CA GLN A 21 6.83 12.14 -3.41
C GLN A 21 5.90 10.97 -3.08
N LEU A 22 6.43 9.85 -2.60
CA LEU A 22 5.61 8.74 -2.09
C LEU A 22 4.71 9.18 -0.93
N SER A 23 5.26 9.96 0.01
CA SER A 23 4.48 10.51 1.13
C SER A 23 3.34 11.41 0.62
N ARG A 24 3.64 12.34 -0.30
CA ARG A 24 2.63 13.21 -0.94
C ARG A 24 1.54 12.39 -1.64
N LEU A 25 1.90 11.31 -2.34
CA LEU A 25 0.95 10.43 -3.01
C LEU A 25 0.05 9.69 -2.01
N LEU A 26 0.57 9.21 -0.87
CA LEU A 26 -0.25 8.60 0.17
C LEU A 26 -1.18 9.62 0.85
N HIS A 27 -0.72 10.86 1.05
CA HIS A 27 -1.58 11.93 1.54
C HIS A 27 -2.69 12.29 0.56
N LEU A 28 -2.37 12.36 -0.74
CA LEU A 28 -3.37 12.57 -1.80
C LEU A 28 -4.38 11.41 -1.84
N ALA A 29 -3.90 10.17 -1.78
CA ALA A 29 -4.75 8.98 -1.72
C ALA A 29 -5.76 9.09 -0.57
N ARG A 30 -5.29 9.43 0.64
CA ARG A 30 -6.15 9.67 1.80
C ARG A 30 -7.18 10.76 1.52
N SER A 31 -6.79 11.90 0.98
CA SER A 31 -7.71 13.00 0.69
C SER A 31 -8.80 12.61 -0.31
N LEU A 32 -8.47 11.77 -1.31
CA LEU A 32 -9.44 11.25 -2.26
C LEU A 32 -10.45 10.31 -1.57
N ILE A 33 -9.96 9.38 -0.74
CA ILE A 33 -10.81 8.42 -0.02
C ILE A 33 -11.75 9.11 0.98
N GLN A 34 -11.28 10.19 1.61
CA GLN A 34 -12.05 10.93 2.62
C GLN A 34 -13.04 11.92 2.02
N ASN A 35 -13.06 12.13 0.71
CA ASN A 35 -13.95 13.09 0.07
C ASN A 35 -15.32 12.44 -0.23
N PRO A 36 -16.40 12.80 0.50
CA PRO A 36 -17.72 12.19 0.31
C PRO A 36 -18.39 12.61 -1.01
N PHE A 37 -17.90 13.66 -1.66
CA PHE A 37 -18.43 14.17 -2.92
C PHE A 37 -17.79 13.50 -4.14
N LEU A 38 -16.83 12.61 -3.94
CA LEU A 38 -16.08 11.96 -5.02
C LEU A 38 -16.39 10.45 -5.05
N CYS A 39 -17.08 10.00 -6.10
CA CYS A 39 -17.39 8.59 -6.32
C CYS A 39 -16.20 7.86 -6.96
N LEU A 40 -15.32 7.29 -6.15
CA LEU A 40 -14.11 6.59 -6.64
C LEU A 40 -14.40 5.25 -7.35
N GLY A 41 -15.51 4.57 -7.07
CA GLY A 41 -15.89 3.32 -7.76
C GLY A 41 -14.73 2.30 -7.87
N SER A 42 -14.38 1.91 -9.09
CA SER A 42 -13.31 0.95 -9.37
C SER A 42 -11.89 1.48 -9.11
N TYR A 43 -11.71 2.80 -8.95
CA TYR A 43 -10.41 3.39 -8.60
C TYR A 43 -9.97 3.03 -7.17
N VAL A 44 -10.91 2.66 -6.29
CA VAL A 44 -10.57 2.21 -4.92
C VAL A 44 -9.68 0.98 -4.95
N CYS A 45 -10.01 0.01 -5.81
CA CYS A 45 -9.22 -1.22 -5.98
C CYS A 45 -7.77 -0.88 -6.38
N SER A 46 -7.62 -0.01 -7.39
CA SER A 46 -6.31 0.49 -7.81
C SER A 46 -5.53 1.13 -6.68
N LEU A 47 -6.18 2.03 -5.96
CA LEU A 47 -5.56 2.82 -4.91
C LEU A 47 -5.07 1.90 -3.79
N MET A 48 -5.88 0.88 -3.46
CA MET A 48 -5.52 -0.12 -2.47
C MET A 48 -4.27 -0.90 -2.87
N GLY A 49 -4.10 -1.26 -4.16
CA GLY A 49 -2.86 -1.89 -4.62
C GLY A 49 -1.65 -0.97 -4.58
N SER A 50 -1.81 0.31 -4.93
CA SER A 50 -0.73 1.30 -4.79
C SER A 50 -0.30 1.48 -3.33
N VAL A 51 -1.26 1.53 -2.40
CA VAL A 51 -0.96 1.59 -0.96
C VAL A 51 -0.29 0.29 -0.49
N LEU A 52 -0.80 -0.87 -0.90
CA LEU A 52 -0.19 -2.17 -0.58
C LEU A 52 1.24 -2.30 -1.12
N TYR A 53 1.52 -1.72 -2.29
CA TYR A 53 2.89 -1.65 -2.84
C TYR A 53 3.82 -0.86 -1.90
N CYS A 54 3.40 0.32 -1.42
CA CYS A 54 4.17 1.10 -0.45
C CYS A 54 4.37 0.35 0.88
N VAL A 55 3.42 -0.50 1.28
CA VAL A 55 3.54 -1.35 2.47
C VAL A 55 4.57 -2.46 2.26
N LEU A 56 4.51 -3.21 1.15
CA LEU A 56 5.22 -4.49 1.01
C LEU A 56 6.54 -4.42 0.24
N GLU A 57 6.67 -3.53 -0.73
CA GLU A 57 7.77 -3.62 -1.69
C GLU A 57 9.01 -2.90 -1.18
N PRO A 58 10.22 -3.39 -1.51
CA PRO A 58 11.46 -2.70 -1.19
C PRO A 58 11.62 -1.48 -2.10
N LEU A 59 11.11 -0.34 -1.64
CA LEU A 59 11.22 0.95 -2.32
C LEU A 59 12.71 1.30 -2.46
N ALA A 60 13.13 1.88 -3.60
CA ALA A 60 14.50 2.33 -3.79
C ALA A 60 14.93 3.35 -2.73
N ALA A 61 13.98 4.16 -2.22
CA ALA A 61 14.19 5.06 -1.08
C ALA A 61 14.65 4.32 0.20
N SER A 62 14.33 3.03 0.36
CA SER A 62 14.72 2.21 1.52
C SER A 62 16.21 1.80 1.49
N ILE A 63 16.90 1.96 0.36
CA ILE A 63 18.32 1.63 0.23
C ILE A 63 19.18 2.62 1.04
N ASN A 64 18.74 3.88 1.11
CA ASN A 64 19.43 4.90 1.89
C ASN A 64 19.02 4.80 3.37
N PRO A 65 19.95 4.48 4.30
CA PRO A 65 19.61 4.34 5.73
C PRO A 65 19.18 5.65 6.39
N LEU A 66 19.46 6.81 5.79
CA LEU A 66 19.01 8.12 6.29
C LEU A 66 17.53 8.40 6.00
N ASN A 67 16.92 7.65 5.07
CA ASN A 67 15.53 7.83 4.71
C ASN A 67 14.63 7.11 5.72
N ASP A 68 13.76 7.85 6.40
CA ASP A 68 12.74 7.29 7.28
C ASP A 68 11.54 6.73 6.48
N HIS A 69 11.81 5.63 5.80
CA HIS A 69 10.81 4.88 5.06
C HIS A 69 9.91 4.02 5.97
N TRP A 70 10.23 3.88 7.25
CA TRP A 70 9.41 3.16 8.23
C TRP A 70 8.13 3.93 8.52
N THR A 71 8.24 5.23 8.78
CA THR A 71 7.08 6.12 8.95
C THR A 71 6.15 6.12 7.73
N LEU A 72 6.71 6.08 6.52
CA LEU A 72 5.91 5.94 5.29
C LEU A 72 5.12 4.62 5.28
N ARG A 73 5.74 3.50 5.67
CA ARG A 73 5.10 2.18 5.72
C ARG A 73 4.00 2.13 6.77
N ASP A 74 4.21 2.72 7.96
CA ASP A 74 3.19 2.81 9.00
C ASP A 74 1.97 3.59 8.51
N TYR A 75 2.22 4.73 7.86
CA TYR A 75 1.16 5.54 7.29
C TYR A 75 0.41 4.80 6.17
N ALA A 76 1.14 4.10 5.30
CA ALA A 76 0.54 3.28 4.24
C ALA A 76 -0.30 2.14 4.81
N ALA A 77 0.17 1.44 5.86
CA ALA A 77 -0.57 0.37 6.52
C ALA A 77 -1.85 0.89 7.20
N MET A 78 -1.76 2.01 7.92
CA MET A 78 -2.94 2.67 8.48
C MET A 78 -3.94 3.04 7.37
N LEU A 79 -3.47 3.59 6.25
CA LEU A 79 -4.34 3.95 5.13
C LEU A 79 -4.97 2.71 4.47
N LEU A 80 -4.24 1.61 4.35
CA LEU A 80 -4.74 0.32 3.87
C LEU A 80 -5.93 -0.16 4.72
N GLY A 81 -5.77 -0.16 6.05
CA GLY A 81 -6.84 -0.50 6.98
C GLY A 81 -8.04 0.43 6.84
N ARG A 82 -7.82 1.74 6.71
CA ARG A 82 -8.91 2.71 6.50
C ARG A 82 -9.70 2.43 5.22
N ILE A 83 -9.02 2.19 4.09
CA ILE A 83 -9.68 1.86 2.81
C ILE A 83 -10.53 0.60 2.98
N PHE A 84 -9.97 -0.42 3.63
CA PHE A 84 -10.66 -1.69 3.85
C PHE A 84 -11.94 -1.49 4.66
N TRP A 85 -11.89 -0.76 5.76
CA TRP A 85 -13.05 -0.53 6.62
C TRP A 85 -14.07 0.45 6.04
N SER A 86 -13.64 1.47 5.27
CA SER A 86 -14.56 2.47 4.70
C SER A 86 -15.20 2.04 3.38
N HIS A 87 -14.54 1.18 2.60
CA HIS A 87 -15.02 0.72 1.28
C HIS A 87 -15.13 -0.80 1.19
N GLY A 88 -15.30 -1.49 2.32
CA GLY A 88 -15.25 -2.96 2.44
C GLY A 88 -16.07 -3.73 1.40
N GLU A 89 -17.27 -3.27 1.04
CA GLU A 89 -18.09 -3.90 -0.01
C GLU A 89 -17.39 -3.93 -1.38
N LEU A 90 -16.69 -2.85 -1.76
CA LEU A 90 -15.99 -2.72 -3.03
C LEU A 90 -14.68 -3.52 -3.04
N VAL A 91 -14.05 -3.69 -1.87
CA VAL A 91 -12.73 -4.33 -1.74
C VAL A 91 -12.77 -5.72 -1.12
N ARG A 92 -13.95 -6.26 -0.78
CA ARG A 92 -14.12 -7.60 -0.21
C ARG A 92 -13.46 -8.69 -1.06
N GLY A 93 -13.63 -8.61 -2.38
CA GLY A 93 -12.98 -9.54 -3.31
C GLY A 93 -11.45 -9.46 -3.34
N LEU A 94 -10.88 -8.36 -2.83
CA LEU A 94 -9.44 -8.15 -2.74
C LEU A 94 -8.86 -8.51 -1.37
N TYR A 95 -9.68 -8.65 -0.33
CA TYR A 95 -9.21 -8.94 1.03
C TYR A 95 -8.37 -10.22 1.09
N GLN A 96 -8.88 -11.32 0.52
CA GLN A 96 -8.14 -12.58 0.47
C GLN A 96 -6.82 -12.42 -0.30
N GLN A 97 -6.79 -11.61 -1.36
CA GLN A 97 -5.58 -11.34 -2.13
C GLN A 97 -4.55 -10.51 -1.36
N ILE A 98 -5.00 -9.55 -0.55
CA ILE A 98 -4.14 -8.78 0.36
C ILE A 98 -3.54 -9.70 1.41
N LEU A 99 -4.37 -10.50 2.09
CA LEU A 99 -3.89 -11.43 3.12
C LEU A 99 -2.86 -12.41 2.55
N LEU A 100 -3.14 -12.99 1.38
CA LEU A 100 -2.19 -13.87 0.69
C LEU A 100 -0.89 -13.15 0.33
N SER A 101 -0.94 -11.86 0.00
CA SER A 101 0.27 -11.08 -0.31
C SER A 101 1.09 -10.80 0.94
N LEU A 102 0.45 -10.45 2.05
CA LEU A 102 1.08 -10.27 3.36
C LEU A 102 1.73 -11.58 3.83
N GLN A 103 0.97 -12.69 3.77
CA GLN A 103 1.45 -14.02 4.16
C GLN A 103 2.66 -14.46 3.33
N LYS A 104 2.63 -14.23 2.01
CA LYS A 104 3.77 -14.54 1.13
C LYS A 104 5.03 -13.82 1.55
N VAL A 105 4.93 -12.54 1.91
CA VAL A 105 6.09 -11.78 2.39
C VAL A 105 6.57 -12.31 3.74
N LEU A 106 5.66 -12.60 4.68
CA LEU A 106 6.04 -13.15 5.99
C LEU A 106 6.68 -14.54 5.90
N ALA A 107 6.28 -15.36 4.93
CA ALA A 107 6.78 -16.72 4.74
C ALA A 107 8.09 -16.79 3.92
N ASP A 108 8.51 -15.70 3.28
CA ASP A 108 9.70 -15.67 2.43
C ASP A 108 10.93 -15.17 3.20
N PRO A 109 11.86 -16.06 3.60
CA PRO A 109 12.98 -15.69 4.46
C PRO A 109 14.04 -14.83 3.76
N VAL A 110 14.01 -14.70 2.43
CA VAL A 110 14.97 -13.88 1.68
C VAL A 110 14.46 -12.46 1.39
N ARG A 111 13.21 -12.16 1.75
CA ARG A 111 12.68 -10.80 1.65
C ARG A 111 13.40 -9.86 2.63
N PRO A 112 13.58 -8.58 2.26
CA PRO A 112 14.24 -7.63 3.14
C PRO A 112 13.37 -7.29 4.36
N LEU A 113 14.01 -6.87 5.45
CA LEU A 113 13.35 -6.52 6.72
C LEU A 113 12.21 -5.51 6.54
N CYS A 114 12.38 -4.52 5.67
CA CYS A 114 11.36 -3.50 5.43
C CYS A 114 10.06 -4.07 4.83
N SER A 115 10.16 -5.12 4.01
CA SER A 115 9.01 -5.86 3.50
C SER A 115 8.31 -6.65 4.62
N HIS A 116 9.08 -7.36 5.46
CA HIS A 116 8.52 -8.10 6.60
C HIS A 116 7.82 -7.17 7.59
N TYR A 117 8.47 -6.08 7.97
CA TYR A 117 7.89 -5.05 8.83
C TYR A 117 6.57 -4.55 8.26
N GLY A 118 6.59 -4.14 6.98
CA GLY A 118 5.41 -3.71 6.25
C GLY A 118 4.28 -4.73 6.30
N ALA A 119 4.61 -6.01 6.13
CA ALA A 119 3.62 -7.08 6.22
C ALA A 119 3.01 -7.24 7.62
N VAL A 120 3.82 -7.11 8.68
CA VAL A 120 3.34 -7.14 10.07
C VAL A 120 2.42 -5.97 10.37
N VAL A 121 2.85 -4.73 10.07
CA VAL A 121 2.01 -3.54 10.35
C VAL A 121 0.77 -3.49 9.45
N GLY A 122 0.88 -3.98 8.21
CA GLY A 122 -0.24 -4.12 7.30
C GLY A 122 -1.28 -5.12 7.80
N LEU A 123 -0.85 -6.28 8.33
CA LEU A 123 -1.75 -7.25 8.94
C LEU A 123 -2.42 -6.67 10.19
N HIS A 124 -1.65 -6.01 11.06
CA HIS A 124 -2.17 -5.34 12.25
C HIS A 124 -3.25 -4.30 11.92
N ALA A 125 -3.06 -3.52 10.84
CA ALA A 125 -4.03 -2.51 10.42
C ALA A 125 -5.34 -3.08 9.85
N LEU A 126 -5.35 -4.34 9.41
CA LEU A 126 -6.55 -5.01 8.88
C LEU A 126 -7.42 -5.62 10.00
N GLY A 127 -6.87 -5.86 11.19
CA GLY A 127 -7.56 -6.49 12.32
C GLY A 127 -7.19 -7.95 12.48
#